data_AF-A0A914YLT6-F1
#
_entry.id   AF-A0A914YLT6-F1
#
_cell.length_a   1.000
_cell.length_b   1.000
_cell.length_c   1.000
_cell.angle_alpha   90.00
_cell.angle_beta   90.00
_cell.angle_gamma   90.00
#
_symmetry.space_group_name_H-M   'P 1'
#
loop_
_entity.id
_entity.type
_entity.pdbx_description
1 polymer ?
#
loop_
_entity_poly.entity_id
_entity_poly.type
_entity_poly.pdbx_seq_one_letter_code
_entity_poly.pdbx_strand_id
1 'polypeptide(L)'
;MAQIMPIAKRSIDNNIKEIYFYIYKFIEEHNSTEFSSFGKRAIDQLLALLAESTNFSESIDNAGKWHKSSLDSLTKRIQNRINELQNPSDCTSQRLLICDLNKGCGFGCQLHHVAYCFVVAAAANRSLMLENDGTSWRYSSKGWESVFLPVGKCKFSNSGSLSPASWNGINQEDRVVRLPIVDGLTNRPPQLPLSFPKQIADEILKHHTNPPAYFISQFIWYLMRNNENMEKAITEAKEKVPFGNGKY
;
A
#
# COMPACT_ATOMS: atom_id res chain seq x y z
N MET A 1 -34.28 9.10 7.68
CA MET A 1 -32.84 8.76 7.75
C MET A 1 -32.00 9.78 8.51
N ALA A 2 -32.33 11.08 8.52
CA ALA A 2 -31.50 12.15 9.14
C ALA A 2 -31.28 12.13 10.68
N GLN A 3 -31.84 11.16 11.44
CA GLN A 3 -31.74 11.13 12.90
C GLN A 3 -30.78 10.06 13.45
N ILE A 4 -30.27 9.14 12.63
CA ILE A 4 -29.51 7.98 13.10
C ILE A 4 -28.09 8.39 13.54
N MET A 5 -27.39 9.21 12.74
CA MET A 5 -26.04 9.66 13.08
C MET A 5 -25.96 10.46 14.40
N PRO A 6 -26.80 11.48 14.65
CA PRO A 6 -26.74 12.21 15.92
C PRO A 6 -27.03 11.34 17.15
N ILE A 7 -27.91 10.33 17.02
CA ILE A 7 -28.21 9.39 18.10
C ILE A 7 -27.01 8.50 18.39
N ALA A 8 -26.44 7.89 17.35
CA ALA A 8 -25.29 6.99 17.50
C ALA A 8 -24.06 7.72 18.06
N LYS A 9 -23.81 8.96 17.62
CA LYS A 9 -22.76 9.81 18.19
C LYS A 9 -22.97 10.07 19.69
N ARG A 10 -24.18 10.47 20.09
CA ARG A 10 -24.49 10.70 21.52
C ARG A 10 -24.34 9.43 22.35
N SER A 11 -24.68 8.26 21.81
CA SER A 11 -24.50 6.97 22.48
C SER A 11 -23.03 6.72 22.80
N ILE A 12 -22.15 6.87 21.80
CA ILE A 12 -20.69 6.72 21.96
C ILE A 12 -20.16 7.71 23.00
N ASP A 13 -20.53 9.00 22.88
CA ASP A 13 -20.09 10.05 23.81
C ASP A 13 -20.52 9.75 25.26
N ASN A 14 -21.72 9.20 25.46
CA ASN A 14 -22.20 8.81 26.78
C ASN A 14 -21.45 7.58 27.31
N ASN A 15 -21.25 6.55 26.49
CA ASN A 15 -20.57 5.32 26.92
C ASN A 15 -19.09 5.55 27.25
N ILE A 16 -18.43 6.50 26.58
CA ILE A 16 -17.08 6.98 26.95
C ILE A 16 -17.08 7.60 28.35
N LYS A 17 -18.09 8.41 28.69
CA LYS A 17 -18.21 9.02 30.03
C LYS A 17 -18.52 7.99 31.10
N GLU A 18 -19.42 7.06 30.83
CA GLU A 18 -19.80 6.00 31.76
C GLU A 18 -18.60 5.14 32.15
N ILE A 19 -17.78 4.72 31.17
CA ILE A 19 -16.60 3.93 31.48
C ILE A 19 -15.52 4.74 32.22
N TYR A 20 -15.36 6.02 31.89
CA TYR A 20 -14.49 6.92 32.63
C TYR A 20 -14.92 7.01 34.10
N PHE A 21 -16.21 7.27 34.39
CA PHE A 21 -16.71 7.36 35.76
C PHE A 21 -16.62 6.03 36.50
N TYR A 22 -16.87 4.91 35.82
CA TYR A 22 -16.71 3.58 36.37
C TYR A 22 -15.26 3.32 36.82
N ILE A 23 -14.28 3.66 35.97
CA ILE A 23 -12.86 3.52 36.29
C ILE A 23 -12.42 4.48 37.39
N TYR A 24 -12.83 5.74 37.29
CA TYR A 24 -12.50 6.78 38.26
C TYR A 24 -12.96 6.40 39.67
N LYS A 25 -14.23 5.99 39.81
CA LYS A 25 -14.80 5.58 41.10
C LYS A 25 -14.06 4.40 41.72
N PHE A 26 -13.66 3.42 40.91
CA PHE A 26 -12.88 2.28 41.41
C PHE A 26 -11.51 2.70 41.94
N ILE A 27 -10.81 3.60 41.24
CA ILE A 27 -9.50 4.13 41.67
C ILE A 27 -9.64 4.93 42.98
N GLU A 28 -10.72 5.69 43.16
CA GLU A 28 -10.96 6.43 44.41
C GLU A 28 -11.27 5.52 45.61
N GLU A 29 -12.03 4.43 45.39
CA GLU A 29 -12.60 3.64 46.48
C GLU A 29 -11.79 2.39 46.88
N HIS A 30 -10.87 1.88 46.04
CA HIS A 30 -10.26 0.55 46.23
C HIS A 30 -8.74 0.53 46.13
N ASN A 31 -8.08 -0.22 47.05
CA ASN A 31 -6.62 -0.22 47.20
C ASN A 31 -5.90 -1.57 46.97
N SER A 32 -6.53 -2.65 46.47
CA SER A 32 -5.84 -3.77 45.75
C SER A 32 -6.62 -5.08 45.55
N THR A 33 -7.72 -5.38 46.24
CA THR A 33 -8.25 -6.77 46.28
C THR A 33 -9.40 -7.11 45.33
N GLU A 34 -10.13 -6.13 44.77
CA GLU A 34 -11.25 -6.36 43.82
C GLU A 34 -10.88 -6.21 42.33
N PHE A 35 -9.59 -6.15 42.02
CA PHE A 35 -9.12 -5.80 40.68
C PHE A 35 -9.61 -6.74 39.56
N SER A 36 -9.88 -8.02 39.87
CA SER A 36 -10.25 -9.03 38.86
C SER A 36 -11.68 -8.89 38.34
N SER A 37 -12.67 -8.67 39.22
CA SER A 37 -14.08 -8.50 38.84
C SER A 37 -14.32 -7.11 38.23
N PHE A 38 -13.73 -6.08 38.82
CA PHE A 38 -13.77 -4.72 38.30
C PHE A 38 -13.14 -4.65 36.90
N GLY A 39 -11.91 -5.18 36.76
CA GLY A 39 -11.15 -5.16 35.51
C GLY A 39 -11.87 -5.91 34.41
N LYS A 40 -12.49 -7.07 34.71
CA LYS A 40 -13.33 -7.79 33.75
C LYS A 40 -14.48 -6.92 33.24
N ARG A 41 -15.22 -6.26 34.13
CA ARG A 41 -16.33 -5.38 33.73
C ARG A 41 -15.86 -4.14 32.96
N ALA A 42 -14.69 -3.57 33.29
CA ALA A 42 -14.11 -2.48 32.51
C ALA A 42 -13.75 -2.94 31.09
N ILE A 43 -13.16 -4.12 30.94
CA ILE A 43 -12.87 -4.72 29.63
C ILE A 43 -14.16 -4.95 28.84
N ASP A 44 -15.19 -5.53 29.45
CA ASP A 44 -16.47 -5.78 28.77
C ASP A 44 -17.10 -4.47 28.26
N GLN A 45 -17.04 -3.39 29.07
CA GLN A 45 -17.52 -2.06 28.65
C GLN A 45 -16.67 -1.44 27.53
N LEU A 46 -15.34 -1.58 27.58
CA LEU A 46 -14.45 -1.15 26.48
C LEU A 46 -14.76 -1.90 25.19
N LEU A 47 -14.98 -3.23 25.27
CA LEU A 47 -15.32 -4.05 24.12
C LEU A 47 -16.66 -3.62 23.51
N ALA A 48 -17.68 -3.34 24.33
CA ALA A 48 -18.94 -2.79 23.85
C ALA A 48 -18.76 -1.45 23.14
N LEU A 49 -17.98 -0.53 23.73
CA LEU A 49 -17.67 0.77 23.14
C LEU A 49 -16.90 0.64 21.80
N LEU A 50 -15.95 -0.29 21.70
CA LEU A 50 -15.24 -0.58 20.45
C LEU A 50 -16.18 -1.10 19.36
N ALA A 51 -17.12 -1.99 19.74
CA ALA A 51 -18.13 -2.49 18.82
C ALA A 51 -19.06 -1.37 18.33
N GLU A 52 -19.51 -0.48 19.23
CA GLU A 52 -20.31 0.69 18.87
C GLU A 52 -19.56 1.65 17.96
N SER A 53 -18.31 1.96 18.27
CA SER A 53 -17.45 2.81 17.44
C SER A 53 -17.26 2.22 16.04
N THR A 54 -17.06 0.91 15.94
CA THR A 54 -16.93 0.20 14.66
C THR A 54 -18.23 0.25 13.87
N ASN A 55 -19.36 0.02 14.54
CA ASN A 55 -20.67 0.11 13.90
C ASN A 55 -20.99 1.55 13.43
N PHE A 56 -20.51 2.56 14.17
CA PHE A 56 -20.64 3.95 13.78
C PHE A 56 -19.88 4.27 12.49
N SER A 57 -18.64 3.80 12.35
CA SER A 57 -17.85 4.01 11.13
C SER A 57 -18.33 3.20 9.93
N GLU A 58 -18.87 2.00 10.14
CA GLU A 58 -19.22 1.08 9.05
C GLU A 58 -20.68 1.21 8.59
N SER A 59 -21.62 1.23 9.53
CA SER A 59 -23.04 0.98 9.23
C SER A 59 -23.87 2.26 9.16
N ILE A 60 -23.51 3.30 9.89
CA ILE A 60 -24.30 4.54 9.97
C ILE A 60 -24.22 5.27 8.64
N ASP A 61 -25.40 5.62 8.10
CA ASP A 61 -25.58 6.31 6.82
C ASP A 61 -24.81 5.70 5.64
N ASN A 62 -24.58 4.37 5.67
CA ASN A 62 -23.79 3.62 4.69
C ASN A 62 -22.33 4.08 4.56
N ALA A 63 -21.74 4.68 5.60
CA ALA A 63 -20.38 5.21 5.58
C ALA A 63 -19.35 4.16 5.11
N GLY A 64 -19.37 2.94 5.64
CA GLY A 64 -18.42 1.88 5.25
C GLY A 64 -18.48 1.52 3.76
N LYS A 65 -19.69 1.39 3.21
CA LYS A 65 -19.88 1.17 1.75
C LYS A 65 -19.34 2.34 0.92
N TRP A 66 -19.54 3.56 1.40
CA TRP A 66 -19.05 4.76 0.74
C TRP A 66 -17.52 4.87 0.82
N HIS A 67 -16.89 4.57 1.95
CA HIS A 67 -15.43 4.49 2.08
C HIS A 67 -14.84 3.45 1.12
N LYS A 68 -15.38 2.23 1.14
CA LYS A 68 -14.93 1.13 0.27
C LYS A 68 -15.04 1.49 -1.21
N SER A 69 -16.22 1.94 -1.65
CA SER A 69 -16.43 2.29 -3.06
C SER A 69 -15.56 3.47 -3.53
N SER A 70 -15.29 4.44 -2.67
CA SER A 70 -14.41 5.57 -2.98
C SER A 70 -12.96 5.10 -3.16
N LEU A 71 -12.44 4.28 -2.24
CA LEU A 71 -11.10 3.70 -2.36
C LEU A 71 -10.99 2.74 -3.55
N ASP A 72 -12.00 1.93 -3.84
CA ASP A 72 -12.02 1.05 -5.01
C ASP A 72 -11.96 1.86 -6.32
N SER A 73 -12.72 2.94 -6.41
CA SER A 73 -12.71 3.86 -7.55
C SER A 73 -11.34 4.55 -7.71
N LEU A 74 -10.74 5.00 -6.62
CA LEU A 74 -9.42 5.60 -6.62
C LEU A 74 -8.33 4.59 -7.01
N THR A 75 -8.36 3.38 -6.45
CA THR A 75 -7.48 2.27 -6.83
C THR A 75 -7.55 2.03 -8.33
N LYS A 76 -8.74 1.90 -8.91
CA LYS A 76 -8.92 1.71 -10.36
C LYS A 76 -8.28 2.83 -11.18
N ARG A 77 -8.46 4.09 -10.80
CA ARG A 77 -7.84 5.23 -11.49
C ARG A 77 -6.31 5.19 -11.42
N ILE A 78 -5.74 4.90 -10.25
CA ILE A 78 -4.28 4.80 -10.09
C ILE A 78 -3.74 3.62 -10.89
N GLN A 79 -4.35 2.44 -10.77
CA GLN A 79 -3.93 1.24 -11.50
C GLN A 79 -4.01 1.42 -13.01
N ASN A 80 -5.07 2.06 -13.52
CA ASN A 80 -5.20 2.39 -14.94
C ASN A 80 -4.06 3.32 -15.39
N ARG A 81 -3.75 4.35 -14.61
CA ARG A 81 -2.68 5.29 -14.94
C ARG A 81 -1.30 4.62 -14.94
N ILE A 82 -1.04 3.75 -13.97
CA ILE A 82 0.18 2.93 -13.92
C ILE A 82 0.25 2.02 -15.16
N ASN A 83 -0.85 1.37 -15.51
CA ASN A 83 -0.92 0.47 -16.66
C ASN A 83 -0.67 1.22 -17.98
N GLU A 84 -1.26 2.40 -18.17
CA GLU A 84 -0.98 3.25 -19.35
C GLU A 84 0.50 3.63 -19.43
N LEU A 85 1.09 4.05 -18.31
CA LEU A 85 2.50 4.43 -18.25
C LEU A 85 3.42 3.24 -18.61
N GLN A 86 3.09 2.04 -18.15
CA GLN A 86 3.91 0.85 -18.37
C GLN A 86 3.69 0.17 -19.73
N ASN A 87 2.63 0.52 -20.45
CA ASN A 87 2.25 -0.11 -21.71
C ASN A 87 2.07 0.93 -22.82
N PRO A 88 3.13 1.68 -23.18
CA PRO A 88 3.07 2.65 -24.27
C PRO A 88 2.78 1.97 -25.61
N SER A 89 2.25 2.74 -26.55
CA SER A 89 2.08 2.29 -27.95
C SER A 89 3.42 1.96 -28.59
N ASP A 90 4.41 2.82 -28.37
CA ASP A 90 5.77 2.71 -28.92
C ASP A 90 6.85 2.72 -27.82
N CYS A 91 7.57 1.61 -27.70
CA CYS A 91 8.66 1.44 -26.73
C CYS A 91 9.98 2.11 -27.15
N THR A 92 10.12 2.49 -28.42
CA THR A 92 11.36 3.10 -28.94
C THR A 92 11.44 4.58 -28.60
N SER A 93 10.31 5.29 -28.62
CA SER A 93 10.22 6.71 -28.23
C SER A 93 9.94 6.93 -26.74
N GLN A 94 9.36 5.95 -26.04
CA GLN A 94 9.04 6.07 -24.62
C GLN A 94 10.28 6.40 -23.77
N ARG A 95 10.11 7.31 -22.80
CA ARG A 95 11.12 7.59 -21.77
C ARG A 95 11.11 6.46 -20.73
N LEU A 96 12.29 5.92 -20.46
CA LEU A 96 12.48 4.74 -19.61
C LEU A 96 13.29 5.11 -18.37
N LEU A 97 12.95 4.47 -17.25
CA LEU A 97 13.75 4.45 -16.02
C LEU A 97 14.12 3.00 -15.72
N ILE A 98 15.41 2.71 -15.78
CA ILE A 98 15.99 1.40 -15.48
C ILE A 98 16.26 1.31 -13.98
N CYS A 99 15.82 0.21 -13.39
CA CYS A 99 16.02 -0.14 -11.98
C CYS A 99 16.65 -1.54 -11.89
N ASP A 100 17.77 -1.64 -11.17
CA ASP A 100 18.38 -2.94 -10.87
C ASP A 100 17.68 -3.59 -9.67
N LEU A 101 17.04 -4.73 -9.90
CA LEU A 101 16.34 -5.50 -8.87
C LEU A 101 17.29 -6.02 -7.78
N ASN A 102 18.57 -6.26 -8.08
CA ASN A 102 19.50 -6.99 -7.21
C ASN A 102 20.19 -6.13 -6.14
N LYS A 103 19.44 -5.26 -5.45
CA LYS A 103 19.93 -4.61 -4.23
C LYS A 103 20.35 -5.67 -3.20
N GLY A 104 21.49 -5.46 -2.52
CA GLY A 104 22.10 -6.39 -1.56
C GLY A 104 21.36 -6.54 -0.22
N CYS A 105 20.09 -6.97 -0.22
CA CYS A 105 19.24 -7.09 0.97
C CYS A 105 18.01 -7.98 0.69
N GLY A 106 17.31 -8.54 1.68
CA GLY A 106 16.24 -9.54 1.49
C GLY A 106 15.11 -9.19 0.49
N PHE A 107 14.27 -10.18 0.12
CA PHE A 107 13.17 -10.03 -0.85
C PHE A 107 12.32 -8.77 -0.64
N GLY A 108 11.81 -8.54 0.58
CA GLY A 108 10.98 -7.37 0.86
C GLY A 108 11.73 -6.04 0.68
N CYS A 109 13.04 -6.01 0.98
CA CYS A 109 13.87 -4.83 0.72
C CYS A 109 14.08 -4.59 -0.78
N GLN A 110 14.27 -5.64 -1.58
CA GLN A 110 14.34 -5.53 -3.04
C GLN A 110 13.00 -5.08 -3.63
N LEU A 111 11.88 -5.60 -3.16
CA LEU A 111 10.56 -5.20 -3.62
C LEU A 111 10.28 -3.71 -3.29
N HIS A 112 10.63 -3.26 -2.08
CA HIS A 112 10.58 -1.83 -1.73
C HIS A 112 11.52 -0.98 -2.59
N HIS A 113 12.69 -1.50 -2.96
CA HIS A 113 13.59 -0.82 -3.90
C HIS A 113 12.93 -0.63 -5.27
N VAL A 114 12.31 -1.67 -5.84
CA VAL A 114 11.60 -1.56 -7.12
C VAL A 114 10.40 -0.63 -7.00
N ALA A 115 9.63 -0.68 -5.90
CA ALA A 115 8.53 0.24 -5.65
C ALA A 115 9.00 1.71 -5.58
N TYR A 116 10.14 1.97 -4.94
CA TYR A 116 10.80 3.28 -4.96
C TYR A 116 11.13 3.72 -6.39
N CYS A 117 11.78 2.86 -7.18
CA CYS A 117 12.08 3.15 -8.58
C CYS A 117 10.81 3.48 -9.36
N PHE A 118 9.73 2.75 -9.08
CA PHE A 118 8.46 2.93 -9.78
C PHE A 118 7.80 4.27 -9.46
N VAL A 119 7.78 4.66 -8.18
CA VAL A 119 7.26 5.98 -7.77
C VAL A 119 8.02 7.10 -8.47
N VAL A 120 9.36 7.02 -8.49
CA VAL A 120 10.20 8.01 -9.17
C VAL A 120 9.95 8.01 -10.68
N ALA A 121 9.82 6.83 -11.30
CA ALA A 121 9.51 6.70 -12.72
C ALA A 121 8.16 7.34 -13.07
N ALA A 122 7.12 7.05 -12.27
CA ALA A 122 5.79 7.62 -12.44
C ALA A 122 5.79 9.14 -12.28
N ALA A 123 6.50 9.67 -11.28
CA ALA A 123 6.65 11.10 -11.08
C ALA A 123 7.38 11.78 -12.27
N ALA A 124 8.35 11.08 -12.88
CA ALA A 124 9.12 11.58 -14.02
C ALA A 124 8.44 11.35 -15.38
N ASN A 125 7.23 10.76 -15.39
CA ASN A 125 6.53 10.30 -16.59
C ASN A 125 7.41 9.37 -17.46
N ARG A 126 8.06 8.40 -16.80
CA ARG A 126 8.90 7.36 -17.42
C ARG A 126 8.31 5.98 -17.12
N SER A 127 8.38 5.07 -18.07
CA SER A 127 8.06 3.66 -17.79
C SER A 127 9.20 3.05 -16.98
N LEU A 128 8.85 2.36 -15.89
CA LEU A 128 9.78 1.55 -15.13
C LEU A 128 10.17 0.32 -15.95
N MET A 129 11.46 0.01 -15.96
CA MET A 129 12.03 -1.17 -16.57
C MET A 129 13.01 -1.82 -15.61
N LEU A 130 12.91 -3.13 -15.42
CA LEU A 130 13.92 -3.87 -14.67
C LEU A 130 15.15 -4.06 -15.55
N GLU A 131 16.34 -3.93 -14.95
CA GLU A 131 17.59 -4.21 -15.65
C GLU A 131 17.59 -5.66 -16.16
N ASN A 132 17.95 -5.83 -17.44
CA ASN A 132 17.91 -7.10 -18.16
C ASN A 132 16.57 -7.85 -18.02
N ASP A 133 15.45 -7.11 -18.02
CA ASP A 133 14.09 -7.66 -17.86
C ASP A 133 13.92 -8.48 -16.55
N GLY A 134 14.76 -8.24 -15.54
CA GLY A 134 14.74 -8.96 -14.27
C GLY A 134 15.21 -10.42 -14.37
N THR A 135 15.89 -10.81 -15.45
CA THR A 135 16.37 -12.19 -15.68
C THR A 135 17.47 -12.61 -14.72
N SER A 136 18.29 -11.68 -14.25
CA SER A 136 19.42 -11.94 -13.34
C SER A 136 19.04 -11.93 -11.85
N TRP A 137 17.77 -12.16 -11.52
CA TRP A 137 17.30 -12.05 -10.14
C TRP A 137 17.86 -13.16 -9.23
N ARG A 138 18.57 -12.80 -8.16
CA ARG A 138 19.22 -13.79 -7.29
C ARG A 138 18.28 -14.75 -6.55
N TYR A 139 16.99 -14.43 -6.43
CA TYR A 139 15.99 -15.32 -5.80
C TYR A 139 15.43 -16.37 -6.76
N SER A 140 15.62 -16.20 -8.07
CA SER A 140 15.12 -17.13 -9.06
C SER A 140 16.00 -17.10 -10.31
N SER A 141 16.60 -18.23 -10.67
CA SER A 141 17.36 -18.38 -11.92
C SER A 141 16.52 -18.16 -13.17
N LYS A 142 15.18 -18.18 -13.05
CA LYS A 142 14.21 -17.86 -14.10
C LYS A 142 13.77 -16.39 -14.08
N GLY A 143 14.37 -15.57 -13.22
CA GLY A 143 14.12 -14.13 -13.13
C GLY A 143 12.78 -13.74 -12.49
N TRP A 144 12.48 -12.45 -12.55
CA TRP A 144 11.23 -11.85 -12.06
C TRP A 144 9.98 -12.54 -12.61
N GLU A 145 9.96 -12.79 -13.92
CA GLU A 145 8.80 -13.35 -14.63
C GLU A 145 8.49 -14.81 -14.25
N SER A 146 9.35 -15.45 -13.44
CA SER A 146 9.07 -16.77 -12.88
C SER A 146 7.94 -16.78 -11.85
N VAL A 147 7.67 -15.64 -11.21
CA VAL A 147 6.64 -15.49 -10.16
C VAL A 147 5.61 -14.42 -10.52
N PHE A 148 6.06 -13.31 -11.10
CA PHE A 148 5.20 -12.15 -11.36
C PHE A 148 5.05 -11.91 -12.87
N LEU A 149 4.04 -11.13 -13.26
CA LEU A 149 3.94 -10.63 -14.62
C LEU A 149 5.08 -9.63 -14.92
N PRO A 150 5.42 -9.43 -16.21
CA PRO A 150 6.31 -8.35 -16.61
C PRO A 150 5.83 -7.00 -16.07
N VAL A 151 6.76 -6.14 -15.67
CA VAL A 151 6.43 -4.79 -15.15
C VAL A 151 5.77 -3.92 -16.24
N GLY A 152 6.07 -4.15 -17.51
CA GLY A 152 5.44 -3.43 -18.62
C GLY A 152 5.66 -4.12 -19.95
N LYS A 153 5.15 -3.52 -21.02
CA LYS A 153 5.24 -4.04 -22.39
C LYS A 153 6.66 -3.97 -22.96
N CYS A 154 7.40 -2.92 -22.62
CA CYS A 154 8.73 -2.69 -23.18
C CYS A 154 9.78 -3.62 -22.55
N LYS A 155 10.69 -4.10 -23.39
CA LYS A 155 11.81 -4.97 -23.03
C LYS A 155 13.12 -4.19 -22.99
N PHE A 156 14.11 -4.71 -22.28
CA PHE A 156 15.41 -4.07 -22.11
C PHE A 156 16.10 -3.77 -23.45
N SER A 157 15.90 -4.63 -24.46
CA SER A 157 16.37 -4.42 -25.83
C SER A 157 15.80 -3.15 -26.49
N ASN A 158 14.61 -2.67 -26.08
CA ASN A 158 14.03 -1.42 -26.58
C ASN A 158 14.75 -0.17 -26.07
N SER A 159 15.60 -0.29 -25.05
CA SER A 159 16.39 0.85 -24.55
C SER A 159 17.37 1.38 -25.59
N GLY A 160 17.84 0.52 -26.53
CA GLY A 160 18.75 0.89 -27.61
C GLY A 160 20.09 1.51 -27.15
N SER A 161 20.33 1.60 -25.85
CA SER A 161 21.49 2.24 -25.24
C SER A 161 22.23 1.22 -24.39
N LEU A 162 23.47 0.94 -24.79
CA LEU A 162 24.38 0.10 -24.02
C LEU A 162 24.80 0.78 -22.69
N SER A 163 24.61 2.10 -22.57
CA SER A 163 24.98 2.88 -21.38
C SER A 163 23.91 3.93 -21.07
N PRO A 164 22.90 3.59 -20.25
CA PRO A 164 21.89 4.55 -19.78
C PRO A 164 22.50 5.72 -19.02
N ALA A 165 21.94 6.92 -19.17
CA ALA A 165 22.38 8.08 -18.41
C ALA A 165 22.12 7.88 -16.90
N SER A 166 23.01 8.36 -16.04
CA SER A 166 22.76 8.33 -14.59
C SER A 166 21.64 9.31 -14.24
N TRP A 167 20.78 8.93 -13.31
CA TRP A 167 19.72 9.80 -12.80
C TRP A 167 20.30 11.09 -12.19
N ASN A 168 19.81 12.24 -12.65
CA ASN A 168 20.19 13.55 -12.12
C ASN A 168 19.00 14.45 -11.71
N GLY A 169 17.76 14.01 -11.93
CA GLY A 169 16.57 14.72 -11.46
C GLY A 169 15.31 14.46 -12.28
N ILE A 170 14.18 14.97 -11.77
CA ILE A 170 12.85 14.73 -12.35
C ILE A 170 12.70 15.29 -13.78
N ASN A 171 13.39 16.40 -14.06
CA ASN A 171 13.36 17.12 -15.34
C ASN A 171 14.48 16.68 -16.30
N GLN A 172 15.15 15.54 -16.04
CA GLN A 172 16.20 15.04 -16.90
C GLN A 172 15.67 14.71 -18.30
N GLU A 173 16.26 15.21 -19.37
CA GLU A 173 15.74 15.02 -20.74
C GLU A 173 16.12 13.67 -21.38
N ASP A 174 17.19 13.02 -20.91
CA ASP A 174 17.66 11.74 -21.45
C ASP A 174 16.53 10.71 -21.57
N ARG A 175 16.38 10.05 -22.71
CA ARG A 175 15.29 9.08 -22.90
C ARG A 175 15.38 7.91 -21.94
N VAL A 176 16.58 7.37 -21.73
CA VAL A 176 16.82 6.20 -20.87
C VAL A 176 17.74 6.59 -19.74
N VAL A 177 17.23 6.50 -18.51
CA VAL A 177 17.96 6.84 -17.29
C VAL A 177 18.05 5.64 -16.36
N ARG A 178 19.15 5.51 -15.63
CA ARG A 178 19.35 4.50 -14.58
C ARG A 178 19.23 5.18 -13.22
N LEU A 179 18.31 4.68 -12.40
CA LEU A 179 18.13 5.18 -11.04
C LEU A 179 18.95 4.30 -10.06
N PRO A 180 19.84 4.90 -9.25
CA PRO A 180 20.57 4.14 -8.24
C PRO A 180 19.66 3.77 -7.06
N ILE A 181 20.18 2.91 -6.18
CA ILE A 181 19.57 2.67 -4.87
C ILE A 181 19.42 3.98 -4.10
N VAL A 182 18.34 4.09 -3.32
CA VAL A 182 17.98 5.31 -2.58
C VAL A 182 19.10 5.80 -1.64
N ASP A 183 19.92 4.88 -1.15
CA ASP A 183 21.05 5.13 -0.25
C ASP A 183 22.15 5.97 -0.93
N GLY A 184 22.35 5.79 -2.24
CA GLY A 184 23.32 6.51 -3.05
C GLY A 184 22.75 7.74 -3.76
N LEU A 185 21.49 8.11 -3.49
CA LEU A 185 20.84 9.21 -4.19
C LEU A 185 21.20 10.56 -3.56
N THR A 186 22.00 11.35 -4.26
CA THR A 186 22.48 12.67 -3.80
C THR A 186 21.39 13.75 -3.83
N ASN A 187 20.60 13.81 -4.91
CA ASN A 187 19.48 14.73 -5.06
C ASN A 187 18.15 13.97 -4.97
N ARG A 188 17.65 13.81 -3.74
CA ARG A 188 16.41 13.08 -3.48
C ARG A 188 15.20 13.84 -4.05
N PRO A 189 14.41 13.25 -4.97
CA PRO A 189 13.23 13.91 -5.50
C PRO A 189 12.18 14.09 -4.38
N PRO A 190 11.41 15.19 -4.38
CA PRO A 190 10.38 15.43 -3.35
C PRO A 190 9.22 14.42 -3.41
N GLN A 191 9.10 13.66 -4.49
CA GLN A 191 8.06 12.64 -4.71
C GLN A 191 8.35 11.31 -4.01
N LEU A 192 9.42 11.20 -3.23
CA LEU A 192 9.65 10.01 -2.41
C LEU A 192 8.62 9.89 -1.29
N PRO A 193 8.28 8.66 -0.87
CA PRO A 193 7.50 8.45 0.34
C PRO A 193 8.10 9.22 1.53
N LEU A 194 7.30 9.78 2.43
CA LEU A 194 5.85 9.57 2.60
C LEU A 194 4.95 10.48 1.76
N SER A 195 5.47 11.15 0.72
CA SER A 195 4.64 11.97 -0.16
C SER A 195 3.72 11.15 -1.07
N PHE A 196 2.62 11.78 -1.50
CA PHE A 196 1.67 11.26 -2.49
C PHE A 196 1.08 12.45 -3.30
N PRO A 197 0.49 12.22 -4.48
CA PRO A 197 0.06 13.30 -5.37
C PRO A 197 -1.03 14.17 -4.75
N LYS A 198 -0.85 15.50 -4.87
CA LYS A 198 -1.82 16.50 -4.37
C LYS A 198 -3.22 16.29 -4.97
N GLN A 199 -3.30 15.83 -6.21
CA GLN A 199 -4.54 15.63 -6.97
C GLN A 199 -5.48 14.58 -6.36
N ILE A 200 -4.94 13.65 -5.55
CA ILE A 200 -5.72 12.60 -4.89
C ILE A 200 -5.72 12.75 -3.37
N ALA A 201 -5.11 13.82 -2.85
CA ALA A 201 -4.85 13.96 -1.43
C ALA A 201 -6.14 14.05 -0.60
N ASP A 202 -7.07 14.92 -1.00
CA ASP A 202 -8.34 15.10 -0.28
C ASP A 202 -9.14 13.80 -0.20
N GLU A 203 -9.13 13.01 -1.27
CA GLU A 203 -9.85 11.74 -1.33
C GLU A 203 -9.20 10.67 -0.43
N ILE A 204 -7.88 10.48 -0.49
CA ILE A 204 -7.23 9.48 0.38
C ILE A 204 -7.31 9.91 1.85
N LEU A 205 -7.08 11.18 2.16
CA LEU A 205 -7.15 11.70 3.54
C LEU A 205 -8.55 11.51 4.15
N LYS A 206 -9.60 11.60 3.33
CA LYS A 206 -10.97 11.38 3.77
C LYS A 206 -11.30 9.91 4.03
N HIS A 207 -10.63 9.00 3.33
CA HIS A 207 -11.05 7.60 3.26
C HIS A 207 -10.05 6.58 3.83
N HIS A 208 -8.81 6.98 4.12
CA HIS A 208 -7.78 6.06 4.60
C HIS A 208 -6.98 6.67 5.76
N THR A 209 -6.74 5.86 6.80
CA THR A 209 -6.05 6.29 8.03
C THR A 209 -4.53 6.47 7.85
N ASN A 210 -3.96 5.87 6.82
CA ASN A 210 -2.54 6.02 6.45
C ASN A 210 -2.37 6.27 4.94
N PRO A 211 -2.58 7.51 4.45
CA PRO A 211 -2.52 7.83 3.03
C PRO A 211 -1.21 7.46 2.31
N PRO A 212 -0.02 7.68 2.90
CA PRO A 212 1.24 7.27 2.27
C PRO A 212 1.33 5.75 2.03
N ALA A 213 0.90 4.95 3.01
CA ALA A 213 0.88 3.49 2.88
C ALA A 213 -0.10 3.01 1.80
N TYR A 214 -1.28 3.65 1.71
CA TYR A 214 -2.25 3.38 0.66
C TYR A 214 -1.69 3.71 -0.73
N PHE A 215 -0.97 4.82 -0.88
CA PHE A 215 -0.43 5.23 -2.17
C PHE A 215 0.69 4.29 -2.63
N ILE A 216 1.67 3.97 -1.77
CA ILE A 216 2.77 3.08 -2.14
C ILE A 216 2.29 1.65 -2.41
N SER A 217 1.23 1.19 -1.73
CA SER A 217 0.66 -0.14 -1.96
C SER A 217 0.14 -0.32 -3.38
N GLN A 218 -0.24 0.76 -4.07
CA GLN A 218 -0.68 0.68 -5.47
C GLN A 218 0.44 0.20 -6.40
N PHE A 219 1.68 0.65 -6.17
CA PHE A 219 2.84 0.23 -6.94
C PHE A 219 3.23 -1.20 -6.60
N ILE A 220 3.20 -1.56 -5.32
CA ILE A 220 3.48 -2.93 -4.87
C ILE A 220 2.45 -3.91 -5.44
N TRP A 221 1.16 -3.56 -5.42
CA TRP A 221 0.09 -4.35 -6.01
C TRP A 221 0.35 -4.57 -7.49
N TYR A 222 0.63 -3.51 -8.26
CA TYR A 222 0.91 -3.64 -9.68
C TYR A 222 2.15 -4.51 -9.98
N LEU A 223 3.22 -4.37 -9.18
CA LEU A 223 4.43 -5.18 -9.31
C LEU A 223 4.12 -6.66 -9.03
N MET A 224 3.40 -6.96 -7.96
CA MET A 224 3.10 -8.33 -7.52
C MET A 224 1.92 -8.98 -8.24
N ARG A 225 1.60 -8.57 -9.47
CA ARG A 225 0.59 -9.28 -10.27
C ARG A 225 1.09 -10.70 -10.56
N ASN A 226 0.33 -11.69 -10.11
CA ASN A 226 0.68 -13.10 -10.27
C ASN A 226 0.75 -13.48 -11.75
N ASN A 227 1.75 -14.26 -12.13
CA ASN A 227 1.68 -15.06 -13.34
C ASN A 227 0.88 -16.36 -13.07
N GLU A 228 0.71 -17.18 -14.11
CA GLU A 228 -0.02 -18.45 -14.00
C GLU A 228 0.59 -19.41 -12.97
N ASN A 229 1.93 -19.47 -12.89
CA ASN A 229 2.62 -20.35 -11.95
C ASN A 229 2.35 -19.96 -10.50
N MET A 230 2.42 -18.67 -10.19
CA MET A 230 2.17 -18.14 -8.85
C MET A 230 0.68 -18.25 -8.48
N GLU A 231 -0.23 -17.99 -9.41
CA GLU A 231 -1.66 -18.15 -9.16
C GLU A 231 -2.03 -19.59 -8.83
N LYS A 232 -1.44 -20.56 -9.56
CA LYS A 232 -1.57 -21.99 -9.25
C LYS A 232 -1.02 -22.31 -7.86
N ALA A 233 0.18 -21.84 -7.53
CA ALA A 233 0.80 -22.08 -6.23
C ALA A 233 -0.03 -21.51 -5.06
N ILE A 234 -0.58 -20.30 -5.21
CA ILE A 234 -1.47 -19.68 -4.22
C ILE A 234 -2.76 -20.49 -4.07
N THR A 235 -3.35 -20.94 -5.17
CA THR A 235 -4.58 -21.74 -5.16
C THR A 235 -4.38 -23.06 -4.42
N GLU A 236 -3.31 -23.80 -4.74
CA GLU A 236 -2.97 -25.05 -4.05
C GLU A 236 -2.67 -24.83 -2.56
N ALA A 237 -2.04 -23.71 -2.20
CA ALA A 237 -1.77 -23.37 -0.81
C ALA A 237 -3.06 -23.06 -0.03
N LYS A 238 -4.02 -22.35 -0.65
CA LYS A 238 -5.33 -22.05 -0.04
C LYS A 238 -6.14 -23.30 0.29
N GLU A 239 -6.02 -24.36 -0.50
CA GLU A 239 -6.70 -25.64 -0.24
C GLU A 239 -6.07 -26.42 0.92
N LYS A 240 -4.74 -26.32 1.06
CA LYS A 240 -3.99 -27.09 2.08
C LYS A 240 -3.95 -26.39 3.44
N VAL A 241 -3.99 -25.07 3.46
CA VAL A 241 -3.89 -24.27 4.68
C VAL A 241 -5.29 -23.80 5.09
N PRO A 242 -5.78 -24.14 6.29
CA PRO A 242 -7.12 -23.78 6.75
C PRO A 242 -7.19 -22.31 7.21
N PHE A 243 -6.95 -21.36 6.31
CA PHE A 243 -6.89 -19.92 6.61
C PHE A 243 -8.16 -19.39 7.32
N GLY A 244 -9.33 -19.97 7.04
CA GLY A 244 -10.60 -19.57 7.65
C GLY A 244 -10.80 -20.03 9.10
N ASN A 245 -9.99 -20.97 9.59
CA ASN A 245 -10.19 -21.56 10.93
C ASN A 245 -9.44 -20.83 12.04
N GLY A 246 -8.54 -19.89 11.73
CA GLY A 246 -7.86 -19.03 12.71
C GLY A 246 -7.12 -19.75 13.84
N LYS A 247 -6.92 -21.07 13.75
CA LYS A 247 -6.19 -21.86 14.75
C LYS A 247 -4.71 -21.89 14.37
N TYR A 248 -3.94 -21.03 15.03
CA TYR A 248 -2.53 -21.27 15.28
C TYR A 248 -2.39 -21.87 16.68
#